data_AF-A0A640P7K0-F1
#
_entry.id   AF-A0A640P7K0-F1
#
_cell.length_a   1.000
_cell.length_b   1.000
_cell.length_c   1.000
_cell.angle_alpha   90.00
_cell.angle_beta   90.00
_cell.angle_gamma   90.00
#
_symmetry.space_group_name_H-M   'P 1'
#
loop_
_entity.id
_entity.type
_entity.pdbx_description
1 polymer ?
#
loop_
_entity_poly.entity_id
_entity_poly.type
_entity_poly.pdbx_seq_one_letter_code
_entity_poly.pdbx_strand_id
1 'polypeptide(L)'
;MASLQRSLVNLEMLCDDINALSTDALNTAPHIRLLYEVLKELKSAEALISHETEASFQNAVKGSIFENIFERKRMIAVYIKLIGYVVTAWEATTKANAILIENFDESADKRLELLQVKAIKAKSQLKTVATAMGQSDYDKFSRALGLKTQEWQWDTLRARF
;
A
#
# COMPACT_ATOMS: atom_id res chain seq x y z
N MET A 1 -15.25 -15.36 12.57
CA MET A 1 -13.99 -15.88 13.12
C MET A 1 -13.17 -16.71 12.13
N ALA A 2 -13.58 -17.92 11.69
CA ALA A 2 -12.75 -18.74 10.79
C ALA A 2 -12.42 -18.06 9.43
N SER A 3 -13.32 -17.24 8.90
CA SER A 3 -13.09 -16.44 7.69
C SER A 3 -12.07 -15.31 7.90
N LEU A 4 -12.18 -14.58 9.00
CA LEU A 4 -11.23 -13.51 9.34
C LEU A 4 -9.83 -14.07 9.61
N GLN A 5 -9.72 -15.17 10.35
CA GLN A 5 -8.44 -15.86 10.55
C GLN A 5 -7.81 -16.30 9.23
N ARG A 6 -8.60 -16.83 8.28
CA ARG A 6 -8.10 -17.17 6.95
C ARG A 6 -7.58 -15.93 6.20
N SER A 7 -8.31 -14.82 6.25
CA SER A 7 -7.86 -13.57 5.64
C SER A 7 -6.56 -13.06 6.28
N LEU A 8 -6.42 -13.14 7.61
CA LEU A 8 -5.18 -12.77 8.29
C LEU A 8 -4.01 -13.67 7.88
N VAL A 9 -4.20 -14.99 7.81
CA VAL A 9 -3.17 -15.92 7.32
C VAL A 9 -2.78 -15.62 5.87
N ASN A 10 -3.75 -15.33 5.00
CA ASN A 10 -3.47 -14.92 3.63
C ASN A 10 -2.64 -13.63 3.56
N LEU A 11 -2.97 -12.64 4.38
CA LEU A 11 -2.20 -11.39 4.46
C LEU A 11 -0.78 -11.64 4.95
N GLU A 12 -0.59 -12.53 5.91
CA GLU A 12 0.73 -12.92 6.42
C GLU A 12 1.58 -13.56 5.33
N MET A 13 1.03 -14.54 4.60
CA MET A 13 1.71 -15.16 3.47
C MET A 13 2.09 -14.14 2.38
N LEU A 14 1.21 -13.19 2.06
CA LEU A 14 1.49 -12.15 1.07
C LEU A 14 2.59 -11.18 1.54
N CYS A 15 2.62 -10.84 2.83
CA CYS A 15 3.70 -10.06 3.42
C CYS A 15 5.04 -10.81 3.35
N ASP A 16 5.04 -12.12 3.61
CA ASP A 16 6.23 -12.96 3.48
C ASP A 16 6.70 -13.06 2.03
N ASP A 17 5.78 -13.23 1.08
CA ASP A 17 6.08 -13.24 -0.37
C ASP A 17 6.73 -11.91 -0.80
N ILE A 18 6.23 -10.77 -0.31
CA ILE A 18 6.83 -9.46 -0.58
C ILE A 18 8.23 -9.36 0.03
N ASN A 19 8.42 -9.85 1.25
CA ASN A 19 9.71 -9.80 1.94
C ASN A 19 10.74 -10.77 1.36
N ALA A 20 10.28 -11.83 0.69
CA ALA A 20 11.12 -12.77 -0.05
C ALA A 20 11.55 -12.25 -1.42
N LEU A 21 10.94 -11.18 -1.94
CA LEU A 21 11.41 -10.54 -3.17
C LEU A 21 12.84 -10.02 -3.01
N SER A 22 13.63 -10.25 -4.05
CA SER A 22 14.94 -9.62 -4.19
C SER A 22 14.80 -8.11 -4.33
N THR A 23 15.86 -7.37 -3.99
CA THR A 23 15.82 -5.90 -4.00
C THR A 23 15.54 -5.30 -5.38
N ASP A 24 15.94 -5.99 -6.45
CA ASP A 24 15.68 -5.62 -7.85
C ASP A 24 14.24 -5.93 -8.29
N ALA A 25 13.55 -6.84 -7.60
CA ALA A 25 12.14 -7.13 -7.85
C ALA A 25 11.21 -6.14 -7.11
N LEU A 26 11.70 -5.38 -6.14
CA LEU A 26 10.92 -4.34 -5.47
C LEU A 26 10.64 -3.15 -6.40
N ASN A 27 9.46 -2.55 -6.25
CA ASN A 27 8.97 -1.46 -7.10
C ASN A 27 8.86 -1.82 -8.61
N THR A 28 8.71 -3.11 -8.91
CA THR A 28 8.47 -3.63 -10.27
C THR A 28 7.10 -4.28 -10.38
N ALA A 29 6.70 -4.73 -11.58
CA ALA A 29 5.39 -5.35 -11.81
C ALA A 29 5.09 -6.55 -10.86
N PRO A 30 6.02 -7.50 -10.59
CA PRO A 30 5.84 -8.52 -9.55
C PRO A 30 5.46 -7.97 -8.17
N HIS A 31 6.19 -6.97 -7.68
CA HIS A 31 5.91 -6.35 -6.39
C HIS A 31 4.53 -5.68 -6.37
N ILE A 32 4.19 -4.93 -7.42
CA ILE A 32 2.90 -4.24 -7.53
C ILE A 32 1.74 -5.24 -7.60
N ARG A 33 1.93 -6.39 -8.26
CA ARG A 33 0.95 -7.47 -8.26
C ARG A 33 0.68 -8.00 -6.85
N LEU A 34 1.72 -8.22 -6.04
CA LEU A 34 1.54 -8.63 -4.65
C LEU A 34 0.82 -7.55 -3.83
N LEU A 35 1.15 -6.26 -4.01
CA LEU A 35 0.43 -5.16 -3.35
C LEU A 35 -1.06 -5.13 -3.75
N TYR A 36 -1.40 -5.48 -4.98
CA TYR A 36 -2.79 -5.61 -5.42
C TYR A 36 -3.53 -6.77 -4.73
N GLU A 37 -2.88 -7.92 -4.56
CA GLU A 37 -3.47 -9.05 -3.83
C GLU A 37 -3.63 -8.73 -2.34
N VAL A 38 -2.64 -8.05 -1.72
CA VAL A 38 -2.78 -7.54 -0.34
C VAL A 38 -3.97 -6.58 -0.24
N LEU A 39 -4.09 -5.63 -1.18
CA LEU A 39 -5.20 -4.68 -1.20
C LEU A 39 -6.56 -5.38 -1.32
N LYS A 40 -6.64 -6.44 -2.12
CA LYS A 40 -7.85 -7.24 -2.30
C LYS A 40 -8.21 -7.99 -1.02
N GLU A 41 -7.25 -8.67 -0.40
CA GLU A 41 -7.47 -9.41 0.84
C GLU A 41 -7.82 -8.47 2.01
N LEU A 42 -7.19 -7.29 2.10
CA LEU A 42 -7.56 -6.28 3.10
C LEU A 42 -8.99 -5.79 2.93
N LYS A 43 -9.48 -5.59 1.70
CA LYS A 43 -10.88 -5.22 1.44
C LYS A 43 -11.85 -6.34 1.85
N SER A 44 -11.48 -7.60 1.60
CA SER A 44 -12.22 -8.76 2.09
C SER A 44 -12.26 -8.80 3.62
N ALA A 45 -11.12 -8.58 4.27
CA ALA A 45 -11.04 -8.49 5.72
C ALA A 45 -11.86 -7.33 6.29
N GLU A 46 -11.84 -6.14 5.66
CA GLU A 46 -12.61 -4.95 6.06
C GLU A 46 -14.12 -5.25 6.10
N ALA A 47 -14.63 -5.96 5.10
CA ALA A 47 -16.04 -6.37 5.06
C ALA A 47 -16.39 -7.32 6.21
N LEU A 48 -15.48 -8.23 6.58
CA LEU A 48 -15.67 -9.16 7.69
C LEU A 48 -15.64 -8.46 9.06
N ILE A 49 -14.68 -7.55 9.27
CA ILE A 49 -14.52 -6.87 10.56
C ILE A 49 -15.56 -5.78 10.79
N SER A 50 -16.25 -5.30 9.76
CA SER A 50 -17.26 -4.24 9.88
C SER A 50 -18.37 -4.58 10.89
N HIS A 51 -18.63 -5.87 11.11
CA HIS A 51 -19.64 -6.37 12.04
C HIS A 51 -19.07 -6.84 13.41
N GLU A 52 -17.74 -6.83 13.59
CA GLU A 52 -17.11 -7.28 14.84
C GLU A 52 -16.87 -6.14 15.83
N THR A 53 -16.74 -6.44 17.12
CA THR A 53 -16.29 -5.46 18.13
C THR A 53 -14.78 -5.28 18.10
N GLU A 54 -14.26 -4.20 18.68
CA GLU A 54 -12.81 -3.99 18.80
C GLU A 54 -12.15 -5.13 19.59
N ALA A 55 -12.76 -5.59 20.67
CA ALA A 55 -12.24 -6.71 21.47
C ALA A 55 -12.20 -8.03 20.69
N SER A 56 -13.22 -8.32 19.88
CA SER A 56 -13.24 -9.51 19.01
C SER A 56 -12.10 -9.46 17.99
N PHE A 57 -11.91 -8.30 17.37
CA PHE A 57 -10.84 -8.09 16.41
C PHE A 57 -9.46 -8.25 17.04
N GLN A 58 -9.22 -7.63 18.21
CA GLN A 58 -7.95 -7.75 18.93
C GLN A 58 -7.66 -9.21 19.31
N ASN A 59 -8.68 -9.97 19.74
CA ASN A 59 -8.52 -11.40 19.99
C ASN A 59 -8.21 -12.20 18.71
N ALA A 60 -8.73 -11.79 17.55
CA ALA A 60 -8.50 -12.46 16.28
C ALA A 60 -7.08 -12.24 15.73
N VAL A 61 -6.49 -11.05 15.95
CA VAL A 61 -5.11 -10.75 15.53
C VAL A 61 -4.05 -11.19 16.54
N LYS A 62 -4.46 -11.51 17.77
CA LYS A 62 -3.56 -11.91 18.85
C LYS A 62 -2.71 -13.12 18.47
N GLY A 63 -1.40 -13.04 18.69
CA GLY A 63 -0.43 -14.08 18.37
C GLY A 63 0.00 -14.12 16.89
N SER A 64 -0.53 -13.24 16.03
CA SER A 64 -0.06 -13.07 14.65
C SER A 64 0.90 -11.89 14.53
N ILE A 65 1.59 -11.78 13.40
CA ILE A 65 2.38 -10.58 13.07
C ILE A 65 1.54 -9.29 13.09
N PHE A 66 0.22 -9.41 12.92
CA PHE A 66 -0.69 -8.27 12.85
C PHE A 66 -1.10 -7.71 14.21
N GLU A 67 -0.80 -8.38 15.33
CA GLU A 67 -1.12 -7.90 16.67
C GLU A 67 -0.55 -6.49 16.91
N ASN A 68 0.68 -6.25 16.47
CA ASN A 68 1.36 -4.96 16.62
C ASN A 68 1.21 -4.03 15.40
N ILE A 69 0.60 -4.52 14.32
CA ILE A 69 0.39 -3.77 13.07
C ILE A 69 -1.02 -3.17 13.03
N PHE A 70 -2.03 -3.97 13.37
CA PHE A 70 -3.42 -3.57 13.44
C PHE A 70 -3.87 -3.35 14.88
N GLU A 71 -3.23 -2.39 15.56
CA GLU A 71 -3.59 -2.02 16.94
C GLU A 71 -5.05 -1.56 17.10
N ARG A 72 -5.70 -1.19 15.99
CA ARG A 72 -7.13 -0.86 15.93
C ARG A 72 -7.74 -1.38 14.64
N LYS A 73 -9.00 -1.78 14.65
CA LYS A 73 -9.76 -2.19 13.44
C LYS A 73 -9.63 -1.21 12.27
N ARG A 74 -9.69 0.09 12.58
CA ARG A 74 -9.59 1.17 11.59
C ARG A 74 -8.28 1.15 10.78
N MET A 75 -7.23 0.50 11.30
CA MET A 75 -5.94 0.42 10.62
C MET A 75 -6.02 -0.37 9.31
N ILE A 76 -6.93 -1.34 9.19
CA ILE A 76 -7.18 -2.04 7.93
C ILE A 76 -7.63 -1.04 6.85
N ALA A 77 -8.59 -0.18 7.16
CA ALA A 77 -9.05 0.87 6.23
C ALA A 77 -7.95 1.88 5.88
N VAL A 78 -7.04 2.18 6.82
CA VAL A 78 -5.88 3.05 6.58
C VAL A 78 -4.90 2.38 5.62
N TYR A 79 -4.60 1.09 5.82
CA TYR A 79 -3.70 0.31 4.95
C TYR A 79 -4.27 0.21 3.53
N ILE A 80 -5.58 -0.03 3.38
CA ILE A 80 -6.27 -0.03 2.08
C ILE A 80 -6.03 1.29 1.32
N LYS A 81 -6.17 2.43 2.01
CA LYS A 81 -5.93 3.75 1.40
C LYS A 81 -4.47 3.92 0.99
N LEU A 82 -3.54 3.64 1.91
CA LEU A 82 -2.10 3.81 1.65
C LEU A 82 -1.62 2.95 0.48
N ILE A 83 -1.96 1.66 0.47
CA ILE A 83 -1.60 0.74 -0.63
C ILE A 83 -2.21 1.23 -1.94
N GLY A 84 -3.49 1.64 -1.90
CA GLY A 84 -4.16 2.21 -3.07
C GLY A 84 -3.41 3.40 -3.66
N TYR A 85 -2.87 4.28 -2.82
CA TYR A 85 -2.07 5.41 -3.28
C TYR A 85 -0.69 5.01 -3.82
N VAL A 86 0.01 4.06 -3.18
CA VAL A 86 1.29 3.52 -3.69
C VAL A 86 1.10 2.96 -5.09
N VAL A 87 0.12 2.07 -5.26
CA VAL A 87 -0.19 1.42 -6.54
C VAL A 87 -0.59 2.45 -7.59
N THR A 88 -1.46 3.40 -7.24
CA THR A 88 -1.90 4.47 -8.16
C THR A 88 -0.73 5.33 -8.63
N ALA A 89 0.17 5.69 -7.73
CA ALA A 89 1.34 6.49 -8.04
C ALA A 89 2.30 5.72 -8.96
N TRP A 90 2.59 4.45 -8.65
CA TRP A 90 3.46 3.61 -9.46
C TRP A 90 2.92 3.43 -10.87
N GLU A 91 1.64 3.08 -11.03
CA GLU A 91 1.05 2.87 -12.36
C GLU A 91 1.06 4.14 -13.21
N ALA A 92 0.77 5.28 -12.59
CA ALA A 92 0.77 6.55 -13.28
C ALA A 92 2.19 6.93 -13.74
N THR A 93 3.21 6.71 -12.90
CA THR A 93 4.61 6.92 -13.24
C THR A 93 5.09 5.96 -14.33
N THR A 94 4.78 4.66 -14.23
CA THR A 94 5.17 3.68 -15.26
C THR A 94 4.54 4.00 -16.62
N LYS A 95 3.26 4.38 -16.64
CA LYS A 95 2.58 4.78 -17.89
C LYS A 95 3.14 6.08 -18.46
N ALA A 96 3.47 7.06 -17.62
CA ALA A 96 4.11 8.30 -18.05
C ALA A 96 5.48 8.02 -18.69
N ASN A 97 6.28 7.16 -18.06
CA ASN A 97 7.59 6.75 -18.60
C ASN A 97 7.46 6.01 -19.92
N ALA A 98 6.46 5.15 -20.08
CA ALA A 98 6.20 4.47 -21.35
C ALA A 98 5.92 5.46 -22.50
N ILE A 99 5.09 6.50 -22.25
CA ILE A 99 4.82 7.55 -23.24
C ILE A 99 6.10 8.31 -23.63
N LEU A 100 6.98 8.59 -22.67
CA LEU A 100 8.25 9.26 -22.95
C LEU A 100 9.20 8.43 -23.82
N ILE A 101 9.06 7.10 -23.81
CA ILE A 101 9.90 6.16 -24.55
C ILE A 101 9.29 5.82 -25.92
N GLU A 102 7.98 5.68 -26.01
CA GLU A 102 7.24 5.22 -27.19
C GLU A 102 6.52 6.37 -27.89
N ASN A 103 7.27 7.19 -28.66
CA ASN A 103 6.83 8.17 -29.67
C ASN A 103 5.64 9.13 -29.35
N PHE A 104 5.89 10.43 -29.51
CA PHE A 104 4.92 11.50 -29.29
C PHE A 104 3.86 11.59 -30.41
N ASP A 105 2.63 11.15 -30.13
CA ASP A 105 1.45 11.61 -30.88
C ASP A 105 0.95 12.97 -30.34
N GLU A 106 0.11 13.69 -31.09
CA GLU A 106 -0.43 15.01 -30.69
C GLU A 106 -1.17 15.02 -29.33
N SER A 107 -1.59 13.85 -28.83
CA SER A 107 -2.28 13.70 -27.55
C SER A 107 -1.38 13.19 -26.41
N ALA A 108 -0.11 12.87 -26.70
CA ALA A 108 0.86 12.33 -25.76
C ALA A 108 1.14 13.31 -24.62
N ASP A 109 1.33 14.60 -24.94
CA ASP A 109 1.63 15.64 -23.95
C ASP A 109 0.51 15.79 -22.91
N LYS A 110 -0.74 15.85 -23.36
CA LYS A 110 -1.90 15.96 -22.46
C LYS A 110 -2.06 14.71 -21.58
N ARG A 111 -1.82 13.52 -22.13
CA ARG A 111 -1.87 12.26 -21.35
C ARG A 111 -0.74 12.19 -20.34
N LEU A 112 0.47 12.63 -20.72
CA LEU A 112 1.63 12.70 -19.85
C LEU A 112 1.35 13.63 -18.67
N GLU A 113 0.85 14.83 -18.91
CA GLU A 113 0.49 15.80 -17.87
C GLU A 113 -0.55 15.20 -16.90
N LEU A 114 -1.63 14.59 -17.42
CA LEU A 114 -2.65 13.96 -16.58
C LEU A 114 -2.09 12.82 -15.72
N LEU A 115 -1.17 12.01 -16.25
CA LEU A 115 -0.53 10.93 -15.50
C LEU A 115 0.42 11.46 -14.43
N GLN A 116 1.19 12.50 -14.72
CA GLN A 116 2.05 13.16 -13.74
C GLN A 116 1.22 13.76 -12.60
N VAL A 117 0.14 14.49 -12.92
CA VAL A 117 -0.78 15.05 -11.92
C VAL A 117 -1.40 13.94 -11.07
N LYS A 118 -1.79 12.82 -11.68
CA LYS A 118 -2.34 11.65 -10.96
C LYS A 118 -1.31 11.06 -9.98
N ALA A 119 -0.06 10.90 -10.41
CA ALA A 119 1.02 10.38 -9.56
C ALA A 119 1.30 11.33 -8.37
N ILE A 120 1.42 12.63 -8.64
CA ILE A 120 1.66 13.67 -7.62
C ILE A 120 0.52 13.69 -6.60
N LYS A 121 -0.74 13.66 -7.07
CA LYS A 121 -1.91 13.64 -6.19
C LYS A 121 -1.93 12.41 -5.29
N ALA A 122 -1.65 11.23 -5.84
CA ALA A 122 -1.58 10.00 -5.05
C ALA A 122 -0.48 10.06 -3.98
N LYS A 123 0.72 10.54 -4.33
CA LYS A 123 1.83 10.74 -3.36
C LYS A 123 1.47 11.75 -2.28
N SER A 124 0.79 12.84 -2.63
CA SER A 124 0.32 13.85 -1.68
C SER A 124 -0.72 13.28 -0.70
N GLN A 125 -1.70 12.51 -1.20
CA GLN A 125 -2.70 11.85 -0.36
C GLN A 125 -2.06 10.79 0.56
N LEU A 126 -1.09 10.03 0.04
CA LEU A 126 -0.30 9.09 0.83
C LEU A 126 0.41 9.81 1.97
N LYS A 127 1.10 10.93 1.69
CA LYS A 127 1.75 11.76 2.71
C LYS A 127 0.77 12.20 3.80
N THR A 128 -0.41 12.70 3.43
CA THR A 128 -1.43 13.14 4.40
C THR A 128 -1.86 11.99 5.31
N VAL A 129 -2.17 10.83 4.75
CA VAL A 129 -2.62 9.67 5.53
C VAL A 129 -1.50 9.10 6.39
N ALA A 130 -0.29 8.97 5.84
CA ALA A 130 0.90 8.52 6.57
C ALA A 130 1.20 9.45 7.77
N THR A 131 1.13 10.77 7.55
CA THR A 131 1.36 11.76 8.60
C THR A 131 0.32 11.65 9.72
N ALA A 132 -0.96 11.45 9.36
CA ALA A 132 -2.03 11.28 10.34
C ALA A 132 -1.95 9.96 11.12
N MET A 133 -1.42 8.91 10.48
CA MET A 133 -1.17 7.62 11.12
C MET A 133 0.03 7.68 12.08
N GLY A 134 1.03 8.52 11.78
CA GLY A 134 2.23 8.69 12.59
C GLY A 134 3.40 7.81 12.13
N GLN A 135 4.61 8.23 12.50
CA GLN A 135 5.86 7.62 12.00
C GLN A 135 5.98 6.14 12.37
N SER A 136 5.77 5.80 13.65
CA SER A 136 5.93 4.41 14.13
C SER A 136 5.06 3.43 13.33
N ASP A 137 3.79 3.75 13.16
CA ASP A 137 2.85 2.91 12.41
C ASP A 137 3.13 2.92 10.90
N TYR A 138 3.66 4.03 10.37
CA TYR A 138 4.09 4.10 8.97
C TYR A 138 5.33 3.26 8.70
N ASP A 139 6.26 3.21 9.64
CA ASP A 139 7.45 2.38 9.50
C ASP A 139 7.11 0.88 9.60
N LYS A 140 6.08 0.50 10.36
CA LYS A 140 5.53 -0.87 10.34
C LYS A 140 4.90 -1.18 8.98
N PHE A 141 4.10 -0.24 8.45
CA PHE A 141 3.46 -0.34 7.14
C PHE A 141 4.48 -0.52 6.00
N SER A 142 5.49 0.35 5.96
CA SER A 142 6.49 0.34 4.90
C SER A 142 7.33 -0.94 4.91
N ARG A 143 7.69 -1.42 6.11
CA ARG A 143 8.41 -2.69 6.30
C ARG A 143 7.59 -3.90 5.88
N ALA A 144 6.33 -3.99 6.30
CA ALA A 144 5.46 -5.12 5.99
C ALA A 144 5.19 -5.28 4.48
N LEU A 145 5.29 -4.19 3.72
CA LEU A 145 4.97 -4.14 2.30
C LEU A 145 6.20 -3.89 1.41
N GLY A 146 7.41 -4.10 1.91
CA GLY A 146 8.63 -3.99 1.09
C GLY A 146 8.84 -2.62 0.45
N LEU A 147 8.28 -1.54 1.02
CA LEU A 147 8.40 -0.18 0.50
C LEU A 147 9.74 0.44 0.89
N LYS A 148 10.82 -0.11 0.33
CA LYS A 148 12.21 0.24 0.68
C LYS A 148 12.79 1.40 -0.16
N THR A 149 12.15 1.74 -1.28
CA THR A 149 12.61 2.84 -2.15
C THR A 149 12.51 4.18 -1.43
N GLN A 150 13.44 5.09 -1.73
CA GLN A 150 13.52 6.43 -1.12
C GLN A 150 12.19 7.19 -1.19
N GLU A 151 11.44 7.09 -2.29
CA GLU A 151 10.17 7.80 -2.48
C GLU A 151 9.06 7.44 -1.49
N TRP A 152 9.18 6.27 -0.83
CA TRP A 152 8.25 5.79 0.19
C TRP A 152 8.78 5.96 1.62
N GLN A 153 9.99 6.47 1.81
CA GLN A 153 10.55 6.65 3.15
C GLN A 153 9.94 7.86 3.85
N TRP A 154 9.77 7.74 5.17
CA TRP A 154 9.15 8.77 6.00
C TRP A 154 9.78 10.16 5.82
N ASP A 155 11.11 10.23 5.79
CA ASP A 155 11.83 11.50 5.63
C ASP A 155 11.53 12.16 4.27
N THR A 156 11.44 11.36 3.21
CA THR A 156 11.06 11.83 1.87
C THR A 156 9.59 12.29 1.83
N LEU A 157 8.69 11.57 2.50
CA LEU A 157 7.29 12.01 2.61
C LEU A 157 7.18 13.32 3.37
N ARG A 158 7.98 13.53 4.42
CA ARG A 158 7.96 14.77 5.19
C ARG A 158 8.62 15.93 4.48
N ALA A 159 9.65 15.69 3.68
CA ALA A 159 10.30 16.71 2.88
C ALA A 159 9.24 17.51 2.11
N ARG A 160 9.36 18.85 2.13
CA ARG A 160 8.48 19.71 1.35
C ARG A 160 8.81 19.46 -0.11
N PHE A 161 7.85 18.91 -0.86
CA PHE A 161 7.74 19.19 -2.28
C PHE A 161 7.31 20.65 -2.43
#